data_AF-A0A3S0ZCT0-F1
#
_entry.id   AF-A0A3S0ZCT0-F1
#
_cell.length_a   1.000
_cell.length_b   1.000
_cell.length_c   1.000
_cell.angle_alpha   90.00
_cell.angle_beta   90.00
_cell.angle_gamma   90.00
#
_symmetry.space_group_name_H-M   'P 1'
#
loop_
_entity.id
_entity.type
_entity.pdbx_description
1 polymer ?
#
loop_
_entity_poly.entity_id
_entity_poly.type
_entity_poly.pdbx_seq_one_letter_code
_entity_poly.pdbx_strand_id
1 'polypeptide(L)'
;MQHFSVCQCTILLVLFQIVVWPSIIVNGKKTKEQCSTCKDISKNFYKGLESTSKSNFGGGNTKWEEKSLKSYATSEVRLVEVIERLCDGSSKESQCHSLLEEHEEVVERFWFKEFAQKKDTDFYAYVCIDHLKVCCPNNTYGKDCTPCPGGVDRPCNGNGACDGEGTRTGTGKCRCSSGYQGDLCLNCKDGFYEESSNETHSLCKVCHISCKDLCSEGGPAG
;
A
#
# COMPACT_ATOMS: atom_id res chain seq x y z
N MET A 1 31.08 -10.14 44.90
CA MET A 1 29.93 -9.23 44.69
C MET A 1 29.61 -8.93 43.21
N GLN A 2 30.20 -9.64 42.23
CA GLN A 2 29.87 -9.43 40.80
C GLN A 2 28.76 -10.37 40.27
N HIS A 3 28.48 -11.50 40.92
CA HIS A 3 27.48 -12.48 40.43
C HIS A 3 26.01 -12.08 40.66
N PHE A 4 25.70 -11.27 41.67
CA PHE A 4 24.32 -10.83 41.94
C PHE A 4 23.82 -9.76 40.96
N SER A 5 24.72 -8.88 40.49
CA SER A 5 24.35 -7.78 39.58
C SER A 5 23.99 -8.25 38.17
N VAL A 6 24.54 -9.38 37.72
CA VAL A 6 24.30 -9.93 36.38
C VAL A 6 22.91 -10.55 36.28
N CYS A 7 22.43 -11.22 37.34
CA CYS A 7 21.13 -11.90 37.36
C CYS A 7 19.94 -10.93 37.39
N GLN A 8 20.08 -9.78 38.06
CA GLN A 8 19.01 -8.78 38.13
C GLN A 8 18.84 -8.02 36.80
N CYS A 9 19.94 -7.84 36.06
CA CYS A 9 19.94 -7.21 34.74
C CYS A 9 19.29 -8.12 33.68
N THR A 10 19.53 -9.43 33.75
CA THR A 10 18.91 -10.39 32.82
C THR A 10 17.42 -10.57 33.07
N ILE A 11 16.95 -10.57 34.32
CA ILE A 11 15.51 -10.65 34.62
C ILE A 11 14.76 -9.40 34.10
N LEU A 12 15.32 -8.20 34.30
CA LEU A 12 14.72 -6.96 33.77
C LEU A 12 14.73 -6.94 32.23
N LEU A 13 15.80 -7.41 31.58
CA LEU A 13 15.86 -7.54 30.12
C LEU A 13 14.84 -8.56 29.59
N VAL A 14 14.66 -9.70 30.26
CA VAL A 14 13.68 -10.74 29.87
C VAL A 14 12.25 -10.25 30.07
N LEU A 15 11.94 -9.57 31.18
CA LEU A 15 10.62 -8.97 31.40
C LEU A 15 10.32 -7.84 30.39
N PHE A 16 11.33 -7.03 30.04
CA PHE A 16 11.21 -6.04 28.98
C PHE A 16 10.94 -6.68 27.62
N GLN A 17 11.63 -7.76 27.26
CA GLN A 17 11.36 -8.51 26.01
C GLN A 17 9.96 -9.14 26.03
N ILE A 18 9.50 -9.72 27.14
CA ILE A 18 8.18 -10.37 27.25
C ILE A 18 7.03 -9.37 27.10
N VAL A 19 7.17 -8.14 27.60
CA VAL A 19 6.10 -7.13 27.53
C VAL A 19 6.16 -6.35 26.21
N VAL A 20 7.36 -6.03 25.71
CA VAL A 20 7.53 -5.10 24.57
C VAL A 20 7.37 -5.81 23.22
N TRP A 21 7.82 -7.06 23.07
CA TRP A 21 7.68 -7.78 21.79
C TRP A 21 6.23 -8.04 21.37
N PRO A 22 5.33 -8.53 22.25
CA PRO A 22 3.93 -8.72 21.87
C PRO A 22 3.27 -7.41 21.41
N SER A 23 3.54 -6.30 22.10
CA SER A 23 2.98 -4.99 21.75
C SER A 23 3.43 -4.49 20.38
N ILE A 24 4.72 -4.66 20.02
CA ILE A 24 5.25 -4.27 18.70
C ILE A 24 4.59 -5.07 17.58
N ILE A 25 4.44 -6.39 17.76
CA ILE A 25 3.82 -7.27 16.76
C ILE A 25 2.34 -6.93 16.56
N VAL A 26 1.60 -6.67 17.65
CA VAL A 26 0.18 -6.28 17.59
C VAL A 26 0.02 -4.94 16.87
N ASN A 27 0.86 -3.95 17.17
CA ASN A 27 0.79 -2.64 16.52
C ASN A 27 1.08 -2.73 15.01
N GLY A 28 2.09 -3.52 14.60
CA GLY A 28 2.39 -3.74 13.18
C GLY A 28 1.25 -4.41 12.40
N LYS A 29 0.57 -5.39 13.02
CA LYS A 29 -0.63 -6.00 12.41
C LYS A 29 -1.76 -4.98 12.26
N LYS A 30 -2.05 -4.20 13.31
CA LYS A 30 -3.08 -3.16 13.29
C LYS A 30 -2.82 -2.14 12.16
N THR A 31 -1.60 -1.63 12.04
CA THR A 31 -1.27 -0.64 11.00
C THR A 31 -1.40 -1.19 9.58
N LYS A 32 -0.96 -2.44 9.34
CA LYS A 32 -1.13 -3.08 8.02
C LYS A 32 -2.60 -3.25 7.66
N GLU A 33 -3.43 -3.64 8.62
CA GLU A 33 -4.88 -3.77 8.43
C GLU A 33 -5.53 -2.41 8.14
N GLN A 34 -5.20 -1.37 8.90
CA GLN A 34 -5.69 -0.01 8.67
C GLN A 34 -5.35 0.52 7.27
N CYS A 35 -4.14 0.24 6.75
CA CYS A 35 -3.80 0.64 5.38
C CYS A 35 -4.66 -0.08 4.33
N SER A 36 -4.88 -1.39 4.51
CA SER A 36 -5.76 -2.15 3.62
C SER A 36 -7.18 -1.59 3.64
N THR A 37 -7.71 -1.33 4.83
CA THR A 37 -9.04 -0.72 5.00
C THR A 37 -9.12 0.66 4.37
N CYS A 38 -8.09 1.51 4.52
CA CYS A 38 -8.07 2.83 3.91
C CYS A 38 -8.00 2.77 2.38
N LYS A 39 -7.30 1.78 1.80
CA LYS A 39 -7.32 1.52 0.35
C LYS A 39 -8.74 1.17 -0.13
N ASP A 40 -9.47 0.36 0.62
CA ASP A 40 -10.87 0.01 0.30
C ASP A 40 -11.78 1.25 0.39
N ILE A 41 -11.64 2.06 1.45
CA ILE A 41 -12.35 3.34 1.60
C ILE A 41 -12.08 4.25 0.40
N SER A 42 -10.81 4.44 0.03
CA SER A 42 -10.46 5.31 -1.10
C SER A 42 -11.00 4.80 -2.43
N LYS A 43 -11.01 3.48 -2.65
CA LYS A 43 -11.61 2.87 -3.84
C LYS A 43 -13.12 3.11 -3.87
N ASN A 44 -13.79 2.95 -2.72
CA ASN A 44 -15.22 3.14 -2.61
C ASN A 44 -15.63 4.62 -2.67
N PHE A 45 -14.76 5.56 -2.28
CA PHE A 45 -14.99 6.99 -2.48
C PHE A 45 -15.21 7.33 -3.95
N TYR A 46 -14.31 6.87 -4.84
CA TYR A 46 -14.45 7.10 -6.28
C TYR A 46 -15.69 6.41 -6.88
N LYS A 47 -16.02 5.20 -6.41
CA LYS A 47 -17.27 4.53 -6.80
C LYS A 47 -18.51 5.29 -6.32
N GLY A 48 -18.48 5.83 -5.10
CA GLY A 48 -19.56 6.65 -4.53
C GLY A 48 -19.76 7.93 -5.32
N LEU A 49 -18.66 8.58 -5.73
CA LEU A 49 -18.73 9.72 -6.65
C LEU A 49 -19.41 9.35 -7.98
N GLU A 50 -19.02 8.22 -8.57
CA GLU A 50 -19.62 7.75 -9.83
C GLU A 50 -21.11 7.41 -9.66
N SER A 51 -21.48 6.68 -8.60
CA SER A 51 -22.86 6.25 -8.36
C SER A 51 -23.80 7.42 -8.07
N THR A 52 -23.33 8.43 -7.33
CA THR A 52 -24.10 9.67 -7.03
C THR A 52 -24.11 10.68 -8.18
N SER A 53 -23.27 10.51 -9.21
CA SER A 53 -23.22 11.44 -10.35
C SER A 53 -24.47 11.38 -11.24
N LYS A 54 -25.20 10.24 -11.22
CA LYS A 54 -26.33 9.94 -12.10
C LYS A 54 -27.70 10.05 -11.41
N SER A 55 -27.75 10.64 -10.21
CA SER A 55 -29.02 10.87 -9.50
C SER A 55 -29.91 11.78 -10.35
N ASN A 56 -30.86 11.18 -11.09
CA ASN A 56 -31.84 11.86 -11.93
C ASN A 56 -32.82 12.62 -11.04
N PHE A 57 -32.51 13.89 -10.74
CA PHE A 57 -33.47 14.83 -10.17
C PHE A 57 -34.49 15.18 -11.26
N GLY A 58 -35.52 14.35 -11.36
CA GLY A 58 -36.47 14.27 -12.47
C GLY A 58 -37.04 15.60 -12.94
N GLY A 59 -36.91 15.83 -14.24
CA GLY A 59 -37.87 16.59 -15.05
C GLY A 59 -37.76 18.11 -14.96
N GLY A 60 -36.65 18.68 -15.43
CA GLY A 60 -36.53 20.12 -15.59
C GLY A 60 -35.56 20.50 -16.72
N ASN A 61 -35.78 21.66 -17.34
CA ASN A 61 -34.98 22.16 -18.47
C ASN A 61 -33.46 22.10 -18.17
N THR A 62 -32.64 21.80 -19.18
CA THR A 62 -31.17 21.58 -19.09
C THR A 62 -30.38 22.64 -18.30
N LYS A 63 -30.84 23.90 -18.28
CA LYS A 63 -30.20 24.99 -17.53
C LYS A 63 -30.43 24.92 -16.02
N TRP A 64 -31.60 24.42 -15.59
CA TRP A 64 -31.88 24.15 -14.18
C TRP A 64 -31.09 22.93 -13.73
N GLU A 65 -31.05 21.88 -14.55
CA GLU A 65 -30.23 20.68 -14.30
C GLU A 65 -28.76 21.06 -14.16
N GLU A 66 -28.19 21.85 -15.07
CA GLU A 66 -26.76 22.23 -14.99
C GLU A 66 -26.41 23.02 -13.71
N LYS A 67 -27.27 23.95 -13.27
CA LYS A 67 -27.04 24.75 -12.06
C LYS A 67 -27.25 23.91 -10.79
N SER A 68 -28.31 23.11 -10.76
CA SER A 68 -28.66 22.23 -9.62
C SER A 68 -27.66 21.08 -9.47
N LEU A 69 -27.19 20.50 -10.58
CA LEU A 69 -26.14 19.48 -10.59
C LEU A 69 -24.81 20.06 -10.13
N LYS A 70 -24.44 21.29 -10.52
CA LYS A 70 -23.24 21.96 -9.99
C LYS A 70 -23.33 22.19 -8.47
N SER A 71 -24.48 22.59 -7.94
CA SER A 71 -24.67 22.75 -6.49
C SER A 71 -24.67 21.42 -5.73
N TYR A 72 -25.29 20.36 -6.30
CA TYR A 72 -25.31 19.04 -5.69
C TYR A 72 -23.95 18.33 -5.77
N ALA A 73 -23.23 18.48 -6.88
CA ALA A 73 -21.96 17.80 -7.12
C ALA A 73 -20.90 18.07 -6.05
N THR A 74 -21.00 19.18 -5.31
CA THR A 74 -20.06 19.56 -4.26
C THR A 74 -20.76 19.84 -2.92
N SER A 75 -22.05 19.49 -2.78
CA SER A 75 -22.80 19.70 -1.56
C SER A 75 -22.42 18.73 -0.44
N GLU A 76 -22.71 19.12 0.79
CA GLU A 76 -22.64 18.25 1.97
C GLU A 76 -23.58 17.04 1.85
N VAL A 77 -24.76 17.22 1.24
CA VAL A 77 -25.71 16.12 1.01
C VAL A 77 -25.07 15.01 0.17
N ARG A 78 -24.40 15.37 -0.94
CA ARG A 78 -23.72 14.38 -1.77
C ARG A 78 -22.55 13.74 -1.04
N LEU A 79 -21.84 14.48 -0.18
CA LEU A 79 -20.78 13.93 0.65
C LEU A 79 -21.32 12.83 1.57
N VAL A 80 -22.42 13.08 2.28
CA VAL A 80 -23.04 12.07 3.17
C VAL A 80 -23.43 10.82 2.39
N GLU A 81 -24.07 10.96 1.22
CA GLU A 81 -24.40 9.81 0.35
C GLU A 81 -23.18 9.01 -0.13
N VAL A 82 -22.01 9.65 -0.24
CA VAL A 82 -20.74 8.99 -0.57
C VAL A 82 -20.18 8.30 0.67
N ILE A 83 -20.17 8.96 1.83
CA ILE A 83 -19.67 8.45 3.11
C ILE A 83 -20.40 7.16 3.51
N GLU A 84 -21.72 7.12 3.38
CA GLU A 84 -22.55 5.96 3.70
C GLU A 84 -22.14 4.68 2.94
N ARG A 85 -21.50 4.83 1.76
CA ARG A 85 -21.10 3.72 0.89
C ARG A 85 -19.61 3.39 0.99
N LEU A 86 -18.82 4.11 1.80
CA LEU A 86 -17.36 3.93 1.85
C LEU A 86 -16.96 2.54 2.36
N CYS A 87 -17.78 1.94 3.22
CA CYS A 87 -17.52 0.61 3.78
C CYS A 87 -18.22 -0.55 3.04
N ASP A 88 -18.96 -0.27 1.97
CA ASP A 88 -19.66 -1.28 1.18
C ASP A 88 -18.69 -2.33 0.61
N GLY A 89 -18.97 -3.61 0.90
CA GLY A 89 -18.17 -4.73 0.40
C GLY A 89 -16.76 -4.80 0.99
N SER A 90 -16.47 -4.09 2.08
CA SER A 90 -15.21 -4.19 2.81
C SER A 90 -15.04 -5.59 3.41
N SER A 91 -13.86 -6.18 3.25
CA SER A 91 -13.53 -7.49 3.84
C SER A 91 -13.59 -7.51 5.37
N LYS A 92 -13.54 -6.33 6.00
CA LYS A 92 -13.59 -6.14 7.46
C LYS A 92 -14.46 -4.94 7.79
N GLU A 93 -15.75 -5.06 7.52
CA GLU A 93 -16.76 -4.00 7.63
C GLU A 93 -16.71 -3.26 8.98
N SER A 94 -16.65 -3.98 10.12
CA SER A 94 -16.55 -3.34 11.44
C SER A 94 -15.29 -2.49 11.64
N GLN A 95 -14.16 -2.94 11.11
CA GLN A 95 -12.90 -2.19 11.15
C GLN A 95 -12.93 -0.98 10.22
N CYS A 96 -13.65 -1.10 9.09
CA CYS A 96 -13.90 0.01 8.20
C CYS A 96 -14.72 1.10 8.87
N HIS A 97 -15.88 0.75 9.45
CA HIS A 97 -16.71 1.73 10.15
C HIS A 97 -15.96 2.38 11.30
N SER A 98 -15.24 1.61 12.12
CA SER A 98 -14.43 2.17 13.21
C SER A 98 -13.37 3.17 12.70
N LEU A 99 -12.67 2.85 11.61
CA LEU A 99 -11.65 3.72 11.03
C LEU A 99 -12.26 4.98 10.38
N LEU A 100 -13.42 4.84 9.74
CA LEU A 100 -14.14 5.94 9.11
C LEU A 100 -14.71 6.91 10.16
N GLU A 101 -15.34 6.39 11.21
CA GLU A 101 -15.87 7.17 12.33
C GLU A 101 -14.76 7.96 13.05
N GLU A 102 -13.59 7.34 13.28
CA GLU A 102 -12.44 8.03 13.92
C GLU A 102 -11.88 9.18 13.06
N HIS A 103 -12.10 9.14 11.74
CA HIS A 103 -11.42 10.02 10.78
C HIS A 103 -12.35 10.75 9.81
N GLU A 104 -13.64 10.84 10.12
CA GLU A 104 -14.66 11.50 9.29
C GLU A 104 -14.30 12.95 9.00
N GLU A 105 -13.78 13.68 10.00
CA GLU A 105 -13.33 15.07 9.85
C GLU A 105 -12.28 15.25 8.73
N VAL A 106 -11.41 14.26 8.52
CA VAL A 106 -10.39 14.30 7.46
C VAL A 106 -11.03 14.16 6.09
N VAL A 107 -12.03 13.28 5.97
CA VAL A 107 -12.80 13.06 4.73
C VAL A 107 -13.61 14.30 4.37
N GLU A 108 -14.29 14.92 5.35
CA GLU A 108 -15.01 16.17 5.16
C GLU A 108 -14.08 17.31 4.76
N ARG A 109 -12.93 17.44 5.43
CA ARG A 109 -11.93 18.44 5.08
C ARG A 109 -11.44 18.28 3.65
N PHE A 110 -11.13 17.04 3.22
CA PHE A 110 -10.80 16.76 1.82
C PHE A 110 -11.93 17.23 0.89
N TRP A 111 -13.17 16.86 1.19
CA TRP A 111 -14.32 17.22 0.35
C TRP A 111 -14.43 18.73 0.15
N PHE A 112 -14.42 19.51 1.22
CA PHE A 112 -14.67 20.96 1.12
C PHE A 112 -13.44 21.77 0.68
N LYS A 113 -12.23 21.34 1.01
CA LYS A 113 -10.98 22.11 0.78
C LYS A 113 -10.24 21.69 -0.49
N GLU A 114 -10.44 20.46 -0.95
CA GLU A 114 -9.76 19.91 -2.12
C GLU A 114 -10.76 19.65 -3.25
N PHE A 115 -11.70 18.74 -3.04
CA PHE A 115 -12.62 18.27 -4.07
C PHE A 115 -13.58 19.37 -4.56
N ALA A 116 -14.29 20.04 -3.64
CA ALA A 116 -15.25 21.10 -3.96
C ALA A 116 -14.57 22.34 -4.58
N GLN A 117 -13.28 22.54 -4.27
CA GLN A 117 -12.46 23.60 -4.86
C GLN A 117 -11.90 23.21 -6.24
N LYS A 118 -12.22 22.01 -6.76
CA LYS A 118 -11.75 21.46 -8.04
C LYS A 118 -10.22 21.37 -8.12
N LYS A 119 -9.56 21.09 -7.00
CA LYS A 119 -8.13 20.79 -7.01
C LYS A 119 -7.90 19.35 -7.48
N ASP A 120 -6.76 19.11 -8.10
CA ASP A 120 -6.32 17.79 -8.58
C ASP A 120 -5.61 17.00 -7.47
N THR A 121 -6.26 16.92 -6.31
CA THR A 121 -5.73 16.23 -5.13
C THR A 121 -6.32 14.83 -5.06
N ASP A 122 -5.46 13.80 -5.08
CA ASP A 122 -5.89 12.41 -4.95
C ASP A 122 -6.36 12.10 -3.52
N PHE A 123 -7.54 11.48 -3.41
CA PHE A 123 -8.15 11.13 -2.12
C PHE A 123 -7.26 10.16 -1.32
N TYR A 124 -6.66 9.17 -1.99
CA TYR A 124 -5.83 8.17 -1.31
C TYR A 124 -4.58 8.80 -0.71
N ALA A 125 -3.89 9.66 -1.48
CA ALA A 125 -2.73 10.40 -1.01
C ALA A 125 -3.09 11.30 0.19
N TYR A 126 -4.13 12.11 0.05
CA TYR A 126 -4.53 13.04 1.10
C TYR A 126 -4.95 12.30 2.38
N VAL A 127 -5.89 11.36 2.28
CA VAL A 127 -6.48 10.72 3.46
C VAL A 127 -5.53 9.65 4.01
N CYS A 128 -5.15 8.65 3.21
CA CYS A 128 -4.47 7.46 3.72
C CYS A 128 -2.97 7.64 3.98
N ILE A 129 -2.30 8.51 3.20
CA ILE A 129 -0.86 8.71 3.30
C ILE A 129 -0.53 9.92 4.18
N ASP A 130 -1.12 11.09 3.90
CA ASP A 130 -0.69 12.34 4.52
C ASP A 130 -1.33 12.58 5.90
N HIS A 131 -2.64 12.32 6.02
CA HIS A 131 -3.40 12.62 7.24
C HIS A 131 -3.47 11.44 8.20
N LEU A 132 -3.97 10.29 7.76
CA LEU A 132 -4.08 9.10 8.62
C LEU A 132 -2.71 8.43 8.83
N LYS A 133 -1.77 8.61 7.89
CA LYS A 133 -0.42 8.01 7.93
C LYS A 133 -0.43 6.51 8.16
N VAL A 134 -1.44 5.82 7.63
CA VAL A 134 -1.58 4.36 7.70
C VAL A 134 -0.91 3.68 6.51
N CYS A 135 -0.84 4.37 5.36
CA CYS A 135 -0.22 3.88 4.14
C CYS A 135 1.03 4.67 3.75
N CYS A 136 1.75 4.14 2.75
CA CYS A 136 2.87 4.79 2.09
C CYS A 136 2.58 4.99 0.59
N PRO A 137 3.28 5.94 -0.07
CA PRO A 137 3.32 6.02 -1.53
C PRO A 137 3.73 4.70 -2.17
N ASN A 138 3.39 4.53 -3.44
CA ASN A 138 3.74 3.30 -4.16
C ASN A 138 5.27 3.09 -4.16
N ASN A 139 5.70 1.83 -4.12
CA ASN A 139 7.12 1.45 -4.16
C ASN A 139 7.97 1.99 -2.98
N THR A 140 7.32 2.31 -1.86
CA THR A 140 7.97 2.66 -0.59
C THR A 140 7.42 1.82 0.55
N TYR A 141 8.14 1.70 1.68
CA TYR A 141 7.77 0.80 2.77
C TYR A 141 8.22 1.31 4.15
N GLY A 142 7.67 0.69 5.19
CA GLY A 142 8.08 0.93 6.58
C GLY A 142 7.57 2.25 7.15
N LYS A 143 7.88 2.51 8.42
CA LYS A 143 7.33 3.63 9.19
C LYS A 143 7.48 4.99 8.49
N ASP A 144 8.63 5.19 7.87
CA ASP A 144 9.04 6.45 7.23
C ASP A 144 8.84 6.44 5.70
N CYS A 145 8.21 5.40 5.14
CA CYS A 145 8.01 5.24 3.70
C CYS A 145 9.30 5.35 2.90
N THR A 146 10.31 4.58 3.30
CA THR A 146 11.60 4.50 2.62
C THR A 146 11.40 3.87 1.24
N PRO A 147 12.08 4.34 0.17
CA PRO A 147 12.06 3.68 -1.13
C PRO A 147 12.46 2.21 -1.07
N CYS A 148 11.76 1.36 -1.81
CA CYS A 148 12.14 -0.04 -1.96
C CYS A 148 13.53 -0.16 -2.63
N PRO A 149 14.26 -1.28 -2.41
CA PRO A 149 15.51 -1.54 -3.11
C PRO A 149 15.30 -1.49 -4.63
N GLY A 150 16.24 -0.93 -5.39
CA GLY A 150 16.05 -0.65 -6.83
C GLY A 150 15.26 0.64 -7.13
N GLY A 151 14.76 1.33 -6.10
CA GLY A 151 14.10 2.62 -6.21
C GLY A 151 12.59 2.52 -6.47
N VAL A 152 11.94 3.69 -6.56
CA VAL A 152 10.50 3.78 -6.77
C VAL A 152 10.07 3.43 -8.20
N ASP A 153 10.96 3.57 -9.18
CA ASP A 153 10.62 3.28 -10.58
C ASP A 153 10.70 1.77 -10.88
N ARG A 154 11.62 1.07 -10.22
CA ARG A 154 11.92 -0.35 -10.43
C ARG A 154 12.18 -1.06 -9.10
N PRO A 155 11.16 -1.19 -8.23
CA PRO A 155 11.31 -1.93 -6.98
C PRO A 155 11.85 -3.34 -7.27
N CYS A 156 12.83 -3.78 -6.47
CA CYS A 156 13.57 -5.01 -6.65
C CYS A 156 14.16 -5.18 -8.06
N ASN A 157 14.64 -4.06 -8.64
CA ASN A 157 15.16 -3.92 -10.00
C ASN A 157 14.17 -4.33 -11.11
N GLY A 158 12.88 -4.43 -10.78
CA GLY A 158 11.82 -4.92 -11.66
C GLY A 158 11.72 -6.45 -11.70
N ASN A 159 12.51 -7.16 -10.89
CA ASN A 159 12.63 -8.62 -10.88
C ASN A 159 12.10 -9.25 -9.59
N GLY A 160 11.27 -8.53 -8.82
CA GLY A 160 10.69 -9.04 -7.58
C GLY A 160 9.67 -8.10 -6.96
N ALA A 161 9.15 -8.52 -5.80
CA ALA A 161 8.23 -7.74 -4.98
C ALA A 161 8.90 -7.27 -3.68
N CYS A 162 8.63 -6.04 -3.28
CA CYS A 162 9.19 -5.45 -2.07
C CYS A 162 8.32 -5.77 -0.84
N ASP A 163 8.93 -6.28 0.24
CA ASP A 163 8.21 -6.56 1.47
C ASP A 163 7.77 -5.27 2.19
N GLY A 164 6.45 -5.06 2.28
CA GLY A 164 5.86 -3.86 2.88
C GLY A 164 5.56 -2.74 1.91
N GLU A 165 5.62 -3.01 0.60
CA GLU A 165 5.32 -2.01 -0.43
C GLU A 165 3.95 -1.35 -0.22
N GLY A 166 3.96 -0.02 -0.18
CA GLY A 166 2.79 0.83 0.05
C GLY A 166 2.25 0.79 1.47
N THR A 167 2.93 0.15 2.43
CA THR A 167 2.50 0.07 3.83
C THR A 167 3.53 0.65 4.79
N ARG A 168 3.07 1.09 5.96
CA ARG A 168 3.93 1.61 7.04
C ARG A 168 4.68 0.51 7.81
N THR A 169 4.73 -0.68 7.25
CA THR A 169 5.30 -1.90 7.84
C THR A 169 6.18 -2.60 6.82
N GLY A 170 6.80 -3.70 7.22
CA GLY A 170 7.64 -4.50 6.33
C GLY A 170 9.11 -4.14 6.44
N THR A 171 9.93 -5.01 5.86
CA THR A 171 11.39 -4.98 5.96
C THR A 171 12.07 -4.39 4.73
N GLY A 172 11.33 -4.27 3.62
CA GLY A 172 11.87 -3.86 2.32
C GLY A 172 12.64 -4.95 1.59
N LYS A 173 12.76 -6.15 2.17
CA LYS A 173 13.44 -7.27 1.51
C LYS A 173 12.72 -7.64 0.22
N CYS A 174 13.50 -7.89 -0.81
CA CYS A 174 12.97 -8.32 -2.08
C CYS A 174 12.64 -9.81 -2.10
N ARG A 175 11.48 -10.13 -2.67
CA ARG A 175 11.06 -11.48 -3.01
C ARG A 175 11.15 -11.63 -4.51
N CYS A 176 12.17 -12.32 -4.99
CA CYS A 176 12.47 -12.39 -6.41
C CYS A 176 11.45 -13.22 -7.20
N SER A 177 11.19 -12.76 -8.41
CA SER A 177 10.42 -13.46 -9.43
C SER A 177 11.15 -14.72 -9.88
N SER A 178 10.42 -15.63 -10.54
CA SER A 178 11.01 -16.85 -11.08
C SER A 178 12.20 -16.54 -12.00
N GLY A 179 13.31 -17.26 -11.80
CA GLY A 179 14.56 -17.07 -12.54
C GLY A 179 15.55 -16.08 -11.92
N TYR A 180 15.14 -15.35 -10.88
CA TYR A 180 16.00 -14.36 -10.21
C TYR A 180 16.27 -14.75 -8.76
N GLN A 181 17.42 -14.31 -8.23
CA GLN A 181 17.85 -14.51 -6.86
C GLN A 181 18.75 -13.37 -6.36
N GLY A 182 19.10 -13.44 -5.07
CA GLY A 182 19.88 -12.42 -4.37
C GLY A 182 19.01 -11.32 -3.75
N ASP A 183 19.61 -10.50 -2.89
CA ASP A 183 18.89 -9.49 -2.11
C ASP A 183 18.21 -8.41 -2.96
N LEU A 184 18.70 -8.20 -4.18
CA LEU A 184 18.22 -7.21 -5.13
C LEU A 184 17.57 -7.81 -6.39
N CYS A 185 17.45 -9.13 -6.48
CA CYS A 185 16.92 -9.82 -7.66
C CYS A 185 17.65 -9.52 -8.98
N LEU A 186 18.96 -9.30 -8.89
CA LEU A 186 19.84 -9.04 -10.04
C LEU A 186 20.55 -10.29 -10.55
N ASN A 187 20.60 -11.37 -9.77
CA ASN A 187 21.32 -12.58 -10.15
C ASN A 187 20.36 -13.60 -10.75
N CYS A 188 20.80 -14.33 -11.78
CA CYS A 188 20.03 -15.46 -12.26
C CYS A 188 20.10 -16.63 -11.27
N LYS A 189 18.96 -17.29 -11.09
CA LYS A 189 18.83 -18.51 -10.30
C LYS A 189 19.31 -19.72 -11.10
N ASP A 190 19.74 -20.78 -10.43
CA ASP A 190 20.00 -22.08 -11.06
C ASP A 190 18.85 -22.48 -12.00
N GLY A 191 19.20 -23.03 -13.16
CA GLY A 191 18.30 -23.28 -14.28
C GLY A 191 18.07 -22.07 -15.19
N PHE A 192 18.72 -20.94 -14.93
CA PHE A 192 18.67 -19.73 -15.75
C PHE A 192 20.08 -19.17 -15.99
N TYR A 193 20.28 -18.57 -17.17
CA TYR A 193 21.50 -17.84 -17.52
C TYR A 193 21.19 -16.37 -17.76
N GLU A 194 22.24 -15.54 -17.63
CA GLU A 194 22.17 -14.12 -17.93
C GLU A 194 22.31 -13.91 -19.43
N GLU A 195 21.24 -13.43 -20.08
CA GLU A 195 21.32 -13.04 -21.50
C GLU A 195 21.92 -11.64 -21.65
N SER A 196 21.56 -10.74 -20.74
CA SER A 196 22.11 -9.39 -20.68
C SER A 196 21.97 -8.83 -19.27
N SER A 197 22.93 -8.03 -18.84
CA SER A 197 22.86 -7.28 -17.59
C SER A 197 23.45 -5.89 -17.74
N ASN A 198 22.98 -4.99 -16.89
CA ASN A 198 23.63 -3.74 -16.59
C ASN A 198 23.52 -3.43 -15.08
N GLU A 199 23.94 -2.23 -14.67
CA GLU A 199 23.93 -1.83 -13.27
C GLU A 199 22.51 -1.76 -12.64
N THR A 200 21.45 -1.66 -13.45
CA THR A 200 20.07 -1.43 -13.00
C THR A 200 19.10 -2.57 -13.29
N HIS A 201 19.45 -3.51 -14.16
CA HIS A 201 18.63 -4.66 -14.49
C HIS A 201 19.46 -5.80 -15.08
N SER A 202 18.98 -7.02 -14.81
CA SER A 202 19.48 -8.24 -15.44
C SER A 202 18.31 -8.95 -16.09
N LEU A 203 18.57 -9.58 -17.25
CA LEU A 203 17.63 -10.40 -17.98
C LEU A 203 18.07 -11.86 -17.91
N CYS A 204 17.30 -12.65 -17.17
CA CYS A 204 17.55 -14.07 -16.99
C CYS A 204 16.65 -14.90 -17.91
N LYS A 205 17.24 -15.84 -18.65
CA LYS A 205 16.54 -16.80 -19.51
C LYS A 205 16.71 -18.21 -19.00
N VAL A 206 15.67 -19.03 -19.17
CA VAL A 206 15.71 -20.43 -18.77
C VAL A 206 16.76 -21.18 -19.59
N CYS A 207 17.51 -22.06 -18.93
CA CYS A 207 18.42 -22.98 -19.60
C CYS A 207 17.65 -23.92 -20.54
N HIS A 208 18.35 -24.43 -21.55
CA HIS A 208 17.78 -25.49 -22.37
C HIS A 208 17.51 -26.75 -21.52
N ILE A 209 16.45 -27.50 -21.83
CA ILE A 209 16.05 -28.70 -21.06
C ILE A 209 17.11 -29.80 -21.01
N SER A 210 18.11 -29.75 -21.90
CA SER A 210 19.25 -30.67 -21.93
C SER A 210 20.32 -30.34 -20.88
N CYS A 211 20.33 -29.13 -20.35
CA CYS A 211 21.26 -28.71 -19.32
C CYS A 211 20.85 -29.33 -17.97
N LYS A 212 21.83 -29.79 -17.19
CA LYS A 212 21.53 -30.55 -15.97
C LYS A 212 21.06 -29.68 -14.81
N ASP A 213 21.44 -28.39 -14.77
CA ASP A 213 20.93 -27.33 -13.88
C ASP A 213 21.65 -25.97 -14.13
N LEU A 214 22.88 -25.99 -14.67
CA LEU A 214 23.66 -24.79 -14.96
C LEU A 214 23.86 -24.62 -16.47
N CYS A 215 23.76 -23.39 -16.95
CA CYS A 215 24.12 -22.97 -18.30
C CYS A 215 24.61 -21.51 -18.27
N SER A 216 25.38 -21.13 -19.29
CA SER A 216 25.94 -19.79 -19.50
C SER A 216 25.33 -19.10 -20.73
N GLU A 217 24.79 -19.86 -21.68
CA GLU A 217 24.14 -19.40 -22.90
C GLU A 217 22.93 -20.25 -23.29
N GLY A 218 22.22 -19.81 -24.33
CA GLY A 218 21.05 -20.50 -24.85
C GLY A 218 21.41 -21.69 -25.73
N GLY A 219 20.75 -22.82 -25.51
CA GLY A 219 20.85 -24.01 -26.36
C GLY A 219 21.35 -25.24 -25.61
N PRO A 220 21.42 -26.40 -26.28
CA PRO A 220 21.74 -27.68 -25.64
C PRO A 220 23.20 -27.81 -25.20
N ALA A 221 24.11 -26.97 -25.71
CA ALA A 221 25.50 -26.92 -25.29
C ALA A 221 25.68 -26.23 -23.92
N GLY A 222 24.79 -25.28 -23.62
CA GLY A 222 24.78 -24.51 -22.38
C GLY A 222 25.84 -23.44 -22.34
#